data_AF-A0A3G2S786-F1
#
_entry.id   AF-A0A3G2S786-F1
#
_cell.length_a   1.000
_cell.length_b   1.000
_cell.length_c   1.000
_cell.angle_alpha   90.00
_cell.angle_beta   90.00
_cell.angle_gamma   90.00
#
_symmetry.space_group_name_H-M   'P 1'
#
loop_
_entity.id
_entity.type
_entity.pdbx_description
1 polymer ?
#
loop_
_entity_poly.entity_id
_entity_poly.type
_entity_poly.pdbx_seq_one_letter_code
_entity_poly.pdbx_strand_id
1 'polypeptide(L)'
;MSVSDASKPLAFAIASWLSTQNDEKLKQAAELVSSACSFDPKSASDKEKYAKNSPGLQAIFDVFLKTQQRMNTGNAAASSETESEKKPSEEDMNKAEALKNEGNKYMSAKDYGAALDSYTKAIEIYSCSPVFYSNRAAAFSQIGQHDEAIADAQKAAEIDPNFGKAYSRLGHALFASGRFEEAVQAYEKGVEVDPSNKLMKSGLDASKAKLGETGSKDHALSTTETPSNTSSNAADPFAGLGSGGAGGMPDISSLMNNPMVSQMAQQMMQNGGLEQLMNNPMLRQMAENFGSNGQMPDISSLMNNPQLRQMAQQFMGGMGGAPRR
;
A
#
# COMPACT_ATOMS: atom_id res chain seq x y z
N MET A 1 -19.95 -33.77 -13.20
CA MET A 1 -20.89 -32.77 -12.65
C MET A 1 -22.05 -32.66 -13.63
N SER A 2 -23.27 -33.05 -13.24
CA SER A 2 -24.44 -32.86 -14.12
C SER A 2 -24.81 -31.38 -14.14
N VAL A 3 -24.79 -30.76 -15.32
CA VAL A 3 -25.27 -29.38 -15.50
C VAL A 3 -26.75 -29.33 -15.12
N SER A 4 -27.14 -28.41 -14.24
CA SER A 4 -28.52 -28.28 -13.79
C SER A 4 -29.45 -27.98 -14.97
N ASP A 5 -30.68 -28.50 -14.94
CA ASP A 5 -31.65 -28.27 -16.01
C ASP A 5 -31.96 -26.78 -16.24
N ALA A 6 -31.76 -25.95 -15.22
CA ALA A 6 -31.90 -24.48 -15.28
C ALA A 6 -30.82 -23.81 -16.15
N SER A 7 -29.64 -24.41 -16.31
CA SER A 7 -28.52 -23.85 -17.09
C SER A 7 -28.53 -24.29 -18.56
N LYS A 8 -29.37 -25.28 -18.92
CA LYS A 8 -29.46 -25.83 -20.28
C LYS A 8 -29.95 -24.82 -21.35
N PRO A 9 -30.92 -23.92 -21.07
CA PRO A 9 -31.31 -22.90 -22.06
C PRO A 9 -30.16 -21.96 -22.44
N LEU A 10 -29.39 -21.51 -21.45
CA LEU A 10 -28.22 -20.65 -21.67
C LEU A 10 -27.13 -21.36 -22.47
N ALA A 11 -26.80 -22.60 -22.06
CA ALA A 11 -25.82 -23.42 -22.76
C ALA A 11 -26.25 -23.68 -24.23
N PHE A 12 -27.55 -23.89 -24.47
CA PHE A 12 -28.10 -24.05 -25.82
C PHE A 12 -27.92 -22.81 -26.69
N ALA A 13 -28.19 -21.60 -26.19
CA ALA A 13 -27.95 -20.36 -26.95
C ALA A 13 -26.49 -20.18 -27.32
N ILE A 14 -25.58 -20.45 -26.38
CA ILE A 14 -24.14 -20.31 -26.60
C ILE A 14 -23.69 -21.31 -27.66
N ALA A 15 -24.03 -22.60 -27.51
CA ALA A 15 -23.66 -23.63 -28.48
C ALA A 15 -24.29 -23.38 -29.87
N SER A 16 -25.56 -22.94 -29.91
CA SER A 16 -26.24 -22.62 -31.16
C SER A 16 -25.55 -21.47 -31.91
N TRP A 17 -25.18 -20.39 -31.21
CA TRP A 17 -24.45 -19.27 -31.84
C TRP A 17 -23.02 -19.65 -32.25
N LEU A 18 -22.30 -20.40 -31.41
CA LEU A 18 -20.95 -20.87 -31.73
C LEU A 18 -20.95 -21.77 -32.98
N SER A 19 -21.99 -22.58 -33.16
CA SER A 19 -22.14 -23.46 -34.33
C SER A 19 -22.40 -22.71 -35.65
N THR A 20 -22.83 -21.44 -35.60
CA THR A 20 -23.04 -20.61 -36.80
C THR A 20 -21.80 -19.82 -37.21
N GLN A 21 -20.73 -19.85 -36.42
CA GLN A 21 -19.48 -19.15 -36.74
C GLN A 21 -18.65 -19.92 -37.78
N ASN A 22 -17.86 -19.20 -38.58
CA ASN A 22 -16.96 -19.79 -39.59
C ASN A 22 -15.64 -20.33 -39.01
N ASP A 23 -15.44 -20.25 -37.70
CA ASP A 23 -14.22 -20.70 -37.02
C ASP A 23 -14.39 -22.15 -36.51
N GLU A 24 -13.50 -23.04 -36.92
CA GLU A 24 -13.52 -24.46 -36.54
C GLU A 24 -13.32 -24.70 -35.04
N LYS A 25 -12.57 -23.84 -34.33
CA LYS A 25 -12.39 -23.95 -32.88
C LYS A 25 -13.67 -23.59 -32.14
N LEU A 26 -14.43 -22.63 -32.66
CA LEU A 26 -15.72 -22.25 -32.09
C LEU A 26 -16.78 -23.33 -32.32
N LYS A 27 -16.75 -24.02 -33.46
CA LYS A 27 -17.61 -25.18 -33.71
C LYS A 27 -17.27 -26.35 -32.77
N GLN A 28 -16.00 -26.63 -32.55
CA GLN A 28 -15.57 -27.63 -31.56
C GLN A 28 -16.00 -27.27 -30.14
N ALA A 29 -15.92 -25.98 -29.77
CA ALA A 29 -16.42 -25.50 -28.50
C ALA A 29 -17.95 -25.70 -28.38
N ALA A 30 -18.70 -25.49 -29.46
CA ALA A 30 -20.14 -25.78 -29.48
C ALA A 30 -20.43 -27.27 -29.18
N GLU A 31 -19.70 -28.18 -29.83
CA GLU A 31 -19.86 -29.63 -29.62
C GLU A 31 -19.53 -30.07 -28.19
N LEU A 32 -18.48 -29.49 -27.59
CA LEU A 32 -18.12 -29.77 -26.19
C LEU A 32 -19.22 -29.32 -25.23
N VAL A 33 -19.78 -28.13 -25.43
CA VAL A 33 -20.88 -27.59 -24.61
C VAL A 33 -22.14 -28.44 -24.75
N SER A 34 -22.49 -28.83 -25.98
CA SER A 34 -23.62 -29.71 -26.29
C SER A 34 -23.48 -31.10 -25.67
N SER A 35 -22.28 -31.69 -25.75
CA SER A 35 -21.97 -32.98 -25.13
C SER A 35 -22.05 -32.91 -23.60
N ALA A 36 -21.46 -31.88 -22.99
CA ALA A 36 -21.45 -31.70 -21.54
C ALA A 36 -22.85 -31.48 -20.94
N CYS A 37 -23.76 -30.87 -21.70
CA CYS A 37 -25.11 -30.54 -21.25
C CYS A 37 -26.20 -31.49 -21.79
N SER A 38 -25.81 -32.49 -22.59
CA SER A 38 -26.70 -33.50 -23.18
C SER A 38 -27.87 -32.91 -23.98
N PHE A 39 -27.58 -32.01 -24.93
CA PHE A 39 -28.55 -31.48 -25.89
C PHE A 39 -27.92 -31.37 -27.29
N ASP A 40 -28.75 -31.33 -28.34
CA ASP A 40 -28.30 -31.11 -29.71
C ASP A 40 -28.79 -29.75 -30.26
N PRO A 41 -27.88 -28.79 -30.54
CA PRO A 41 -28.23 -27.47 -31.07
C PRO A 41 -28.85 -27.51 -32.48
N LYS A 42 -28.74 -28.63 -33.20
CA LYS A 42 -29.34 -28.85 -34.53
C LYS A 42 -30.69 -29.55 -34.46
N SER A 43 -31.05 -30.15 -33.32
CA SER A 43 -32.31 -30.86 -33.14
C SER A 43 -33.49 -29.89 -33.05
N ALA A 44 -34.53 -30.13 -33.85
CA ALA A 44 -35.76 -29.33 -33.83
C ALA A 44 -36.48 -29.41 -32.46
N SER A 45 -36.39 -30.56 -31.78
CA SER A 45 -37.00 -30.79 -30.46
C SER A 45 -36.31 -29.96 -29.37
N ASP A 46 -34.99 -29.93 -29.37
CA ASP A 46 -34.21 -29.14 -28.38
C ASP A 46 -34.32 -27.65 -28.65
N LYS A 47 -34.39 -27.25 -29.93
CA LYS A 47 -34.67 -25.88 -30.33
C LYS A 47 -36.03 -25.40 -29.81
N GLU A 48 -37.07 -26.21 -29.90
CA GLU A 48 -38.39 -25.82 -29.39
C GLU A 48 -38.43 -25.74 -27.85
N LYS A 49 -37.69 -26.62 -27.17
CA LYS A 49 -37.63 -26.71 -25.71
C LYS A 49 -36.79 -25.59 -25.07
N TYR A 50 -35.66 -25.23 -25.69
CA TYR A 50 -34.69 -24.32 -25.08
C TYR A 50 -34.66 -22.92 -25.72
N ALA A 51 -35.04 -22.75 -26.99
CA ALA A 51 -35.03 -21.44 -27.63
C ALA A 51 -36.12 -20.48 -27.12
N LYS A 52 -37.26 -21.00 -26.62
CA LYS A 52 -38.35 -20.17 -26.05
C LYS A 52 -37.94 -19.45 -24.76
N ASN A 53 -37.00 -20.03 -24.01
CA ASN A 53 -36.55 -19.54 -22.70
C ASN A 53 -35.10 -19.04 -22.71
N SER A 54 -34.45 -18.99 -23.87
CA SER A 54 -33.06 -18.59 -23.95
C SER A 54 -32.93 -17.11 -24.29
N PRO A 55 -32.27 -16.30 -23.44
CA PRO A 55 -31.85 -14.97 -23.87
C PRO A 55 -30.89 -15.12 -25.06
N GLY A 56 -31.09 -14.33 -26.11
CA GLY A 56 -30.16 -14.29 -27.24
C GLY A 56 -28.77 -13.87 -26.79
N LEU A 57 -27.72 -14.18 -27.56
CA LEU A 57 -26.34 -13.85 -27.19
C LEU A 57 -26.17 -12.35 -26.89
N GLN A 58 -26.87 -11.48 -27.63
CA GLN A 58 -26.89 -10.04 -27.37
C GLN A 58 -27.43 -9.73 -25.96
N ALA A 59 -28.52 -10.38 -25.54
CA ALA A 59 -29.07 -10.19 -24.20
C ALA A 59 -28.13 -10.75 -23.12
N ILE A 60 -27.43 -11.85 -23.39
CA ILE A 60 -26.40 -12.40 -22.48
C ILE A 60 -25.22 -11.43 -22.38
N PHE A 61 -24.78 -10.87 -23.50
CA PHE A 61 -23.70 -9.88 -23.55
C PHE A 61 -24.11 -8.57 -22.88
N ASP A 62 -25.34 -8.10 -23.07
CA ASP A 62 -25.87 -6.93 -22.40
C ASP A 62 -25.98 -7.17 -20.89
N VAL A 63 -26.37 -8.38 -20.45
CA VAL A 63 -26.34 -8.77 -19.04
C VAL A 63 -24.90 -8.83 -18.52
N PHE A 64 -23.96 -9.37 -19.29
CA PHE A 64 -22.54 -9.38 -18.92
C PHE A 64 -21.97 -7.96 -18.81
N LEU A 65 -22.20 -7.09 -19.79
CA LEU A 65 -21.78 -5.69 -19.77
C LEU A 65 -22.45 -4.93 -18.62
N LYS A 66 -23.74 -5.13 -18.38
CA LYS A 66 -24.43 -4.54 -17.22
C LYS A 66 -23.90 -5.09 -15.91
N THR A 67 -23.49 -6.36 -15.85
CA THR A 67 -22.91 -6.98 -14.66
C THR A 67 -21.48 -6.47 -14.44
N GLN A 68 -20.66 -6.37 -15.49
CA GLN A 68 -19.35 -5.71 -15.49
C GLN A 68 -19.47 -4.26 -15.03
N GLN A 69 -20.41 -3.49 -15.60
CA GLN A 69 -20.67 -2.12 -15.19
C GLN A 69 -21.14 -2.05 -13.73
N ARG A 70 -22.03 -2.93 -13.26
CA ARG A 70 -22.45 -3.02 -11.85
C ARG A 70 -21.34 -3.47 -10.90
N MET A 71 -20.40 -4.28 -11.38
CA MET A 71 -19.21 -4.68 -10.63
C MET A 71 -18.18 -3.55 -10.56
N ASN A 72 -18.11 -2.70 -11.59
CA ASN A 72 -17.19 -1.58 -11.68
C ASN A 72 -17.76 -0.28 -11.07
N THR A 73 -19.08 -0.13 -11.03
CA THR A 73 -19.82 0.94 -10.34
C THR A 73 -20.67 0.28 -9.27
N GLY A 74 -20.18 0.26 -8.03
CA GLY A 74 -20.83 -0.43 -6.91
C GLY A 74 -22.35 -0.18 -6.80
N ASN A 75 -23.10 -1.21 -7.17
CA ASN A 75 -24.46 -1.60 -6.76
C ASN A 75 -25.72 -0.94 -7.39
N ALA A 76 -26.81 -1.74 -7.37
CA ALA A 76 -28.25 -1.47 -7.58
C ALA A 76 -28.89 -1.98 -8.90
N ALA A 77 -29.30 -3.27 -8.92
CA ALA A 77 -30.70 -3.68 -9.19
C ALA A 77 -30.87 -5.22 -9.42
N ALA A 78 -31.50 -5.84 -8.42
CA ALA A 78 -32.46 -6.97 -8.44
C ALA A 78 -31.94 -8.44 -8.47
N SER A 79 -32.10 -9.13 -7.34
CA SER A 79 -33.10 -10.22 -7.16
C SER A 79 -33.40 -10.40 -5.66
N SER A 80 -34.69 -10.51 -5.34
CA SER A 80 -35.27 -10.48 -4.00
C SER A 80 -35.16 -11.80 -3.24
N GLU A 81 -34.40 -11.80 -2.14
CA GLU A 81 -34.78 -12.47 -0.89
C GLU A 81 -34.46 -11.51 0.26
N THR A 82 -35.30 -11.53 1.28
CA THR A 82 -35.35 -10.57 2.38
C THR A 82 -34.07 -10.52 3.20
N GLU A 83 -33.24 -9.51 2.97
CA GLU A 83 -32.40 -8.91 4.01
C GLU A 83 -32.26 -7.42 3.68
N SER A 84 -32.48 -6.56 4.68
CA SER A 84 -32.66 -5.13 4.47
C SER A 84 -31.39 -4.46 3.91
N GLU A 85 -31.34 -4.19 2.61
CA GLU A 85 -30.40 -3.23 2.03
C GLU A 85 -30.79 -1.82 2.48
N LYS A 86 -30.34 -1.47 3.69
CA LYS A 86 -30.21 -0.08 4.12
C LYS A 86 -29.06 0.51 3.32
N LYS A 87 -29.34 1.52 2.48
CA LYS A 87 -28.33 2.49 2.03
C LYS A 87 -27.49 2.88 3.26
N PRO A 88 -26.14 2.85 3.20
CA PRO A 88 -25.32 3.01 4.41
C PRO A 88 -25.73 4.28 5.12
N SER A 89 -26.28 4.14 6.32
CA SER A 89 -26.77 5.30 7.06
C SER A 89 -25.57 6.09 7.57
N GLU A 90 -25.73 7.39 7.79
CA GLU A 90 -24.68 8.23 8.39
C GLU A 90 -24.18 7.64 9.72
N GLU A 91 -25.07 6.97 10.45
CA GLU A 91 -24.72 6.21 11.65
C GLU A 91 -23.78 5.02 11.37
N ASP A 92 -23.97 4.29 10.27
CA ASP A 92 -23.12 3.15 9.91
C ASP A 92 -21.73 3.63 9.48
N MET A 93 -21.66 4.74 8.74
CA MET A 93 -20.39 5.39 8.42
C MET A 93 -19.64 5.81 9.69
N ASN A 94 -20.32 6.46 10.64
CA ASN A 94 -19.73 6.89 11.90
C ASN A 94 -19.25 5.69 12.76
N LYS A 95 -20.01 4.59 12.79
CA LYS A 95 -19.60 3.35 13.47
C LYS A 95 -18.36 2.73 12.82
N ALA A 96 -18.33 2.67 11.49
CA ALA A 96 -17.18 2.15 10.75
C ALA A 96 -15.92 3.02 10.96
N GLU A 97 -16.07 4.35 11.00
CA GLU A 97 -14.98 5.26 11.32
C GLU A 97 -14.46 5.07 12.76
N ALA A 98 -15.34 4.84 13.73
CA ALA A 98 -14.96 4.54 15.10
C ALA A 98 -14.13 3.24 15.18
N LEU A 99 -14.55 2.19 14.48
CA LEU A 99 -13.80 0.93 14.38
C LEU A 99 -12.45 1.12 13.68
N LYS A 100 -12.38 1.90 12.61
CA LYS A 100 -11.09 2.27 12.00
C LYS A 100 -10.21 3.07 12.97
N ASN A 101 -10.78 3.94 13.80
CA ASN A 101 -10.01 4.66 14.83
C ASN A 101 -9.48 3.70 15.90
N GLU A 102 -10.26 2.69 16.27
CA GLU A 102 -9.81 1.62 17.17
C GLU A 102 -8.68 0.79 16.54
N GLY A 103 -8.84 0.36 15.29
CA GLY A 103 -7.79 -0.35 14.55
C GLY A 103 -6.49 0.47 14.45
N ASN A 104 -6.60 1.79 14.27
CA ASN A 104 -5.42 2.68 14.29
C ASN A 104 -4.72 2.68 15.66
N LYS A 105 -5.45 2.59 16.78
CA LYS A 105 -4.85 2.48 18.12
C LYS A 105 -4.09 1.18 18.28
N TYR A 106 -4.68 0.06 17.83
CA TYR A 106 -4.01 -1.24 17.84
C TYR A 106 -2.77 -1.26 16.94
N MET A 107 -2.83 -0.63 15.76
CA MET A 107 -1.65 -0.42 14.90
C MET A 107 -0.54 0.33 15.62
N SER A 108 -0.86 1.43 16.32
CA SER A 108 0.13 2.19 17.12
C SER A 108 0.70 1.37 18.28
N ALA A 109 -0.09 0.46 18.85
CA ALA A 109 0.34 -0.49 19.87
C ALA A 109 1.11 -1.71 19.31
N LYS A 110 1.23 -1.82 17.97
CA LYS A 110 1.76 -2.98 17.24
C LYS A 110 0.98 -4.28 17.50
N ASP A 111 -0.26 -4.17 17.96
CA ASP A 111 -1.20 -5.29 18.03
C ASP A 111 -1.89 -5.42 16.66
N TYR A 112 -1.21 -6.06 15.72
CA TYR A 112 -1.68 -6.16 14.35
C TYR A 112 -2.91 -7.06 14.22
N GLY A 113 -3.07 -8.07 15.08
CA GLY A 113 -4.25 -8.94 15.09
C GLY A 113 -5.52 -8.16 15.45
N ALA A 114 -5.49 -7.43 16.57
CA ALA A 114 -6.63 -6.59 16.96
C ALA A 114 -6.90 -5.47 15.94
N ALA A 115 -5.85 -4.92 15.31
CA ALA A 115 -6.01 -3.95 14.24
C ALA A 115 -6.77 -4.53 13.03
N LEU A 116 -6.41 -5.74 12.57
CA LEU A 116 -7.07 -6.43 11.47
C LEU A 116 -8.54 -6.69 11.77
N ASP A 117 -8.87 -7.11 12.99
CA ASP A 117 -10.24 -7.34 13.43
C ASP A 117 -11.07 -6.05 13.38
N SER A 118 -10.54 -4.96 13.92
CA SER A 118 -11.22 -3.66 13.90
C SER A 118 -11.44 -3.13 12.48
N TYR A 119 -10.44 -3.23 11.60
CA TYR A 119 -10.61 -2.81 10.20
C TYR A 119 -11.59 -3.70 9.43
N THR A 120 -11.58 -5.01 9.70
CA THR A 120 -12.53 -5.95 9.07
C THR A 120 -13.96 -5.61 9.46
N LYS A 121 -14.23 -5.39 10.75
CA LYS A 121 -15.54 -4.92 11.22
C LYS A 121 -15.93 -3.57 10.60
N ALA A 122 -14.99 -2.65 10.41
CA ALA A 122 -15.26 -1.38 9.73
C ALA A 122 -15.69 -1.59 8.26
N ILE A 123 -15.03 -2.52 7.55
CA ILE A 123 -15.34 -2.88 6.16
C ILE A 123 -16.68 -3.60 6.04
N GLU A 124 -17.02 -4.48 6.98
CA GLU A 124 -18.32 -5.18 7.05
C GLU A 124 -19.49 -4.20 7.18
N ILE A 125 -19.31 -3.11 7.93
CA ILE A 125 -20.31 -2.05 8.10
C ILE A 125 -20.33 -1.10 6.91
N TYR A 126 -19.15 -0.72 6.40
CA TYR A 126 -19.01 0.21 5.30
C TYR A 126 -17.85 -0.17 4.38
N SER A 127 -18.18 -0.82 3.27
CA SER A 127 -17.22 -1.41 2.33
C SER A 127 -16.70 -0.45 1.26
N CYS A 128 -17.13 0.82 1.25
CA CYS A 128 -16.82 1.80 0.20
C CYS A 128 -15.71 2.79 0.59
N SER A 129 -15.01 2.59 1.71
CA SER A 129 -13.92 3.47 2.14
C SER A 129 -12.55 2.92 1.69
N PRO A 130 -11.80 3.61 0.82
CA PRO A 130 -10.47 3.17 0.42
C PRO A 130 -9.46 3.19 1.58
N VAL A 131 -9.74 4.02 2.60
CA VAL A 131 -8.91 4.15 3.80
C VAL A 131 -8.93 2.87 4.63
N PHE A 132 -10.08 2.18 4.73
CA PHE A 132 -10.19 0.99 5.58
C PHE A 132 -9.36 -0.16 5.01
N TYR A 133 -9.48 -0.43 3.71
CA TYR A 133 -8.64 -1.43 3.04
C TYR A 133 -7.16 -1.04 3.06
N SER A 134 -6.80 0.23 2.83
CA SER A 134 -5.41 0.66 2.89
C SER A 134 -4.78 0.50 4.29
N ASN A 135 -5.56 0.72 5.35
CA ASN A 135 -5.10 0.51 6.72
C ASN A 135 -4.99 -0.98 7.06
N ARG A 136 -5.92 -1.81 6.58
CA ARG A 136 -5.87 -3.26 6.77
C ARG A 136 -4.72 -3.90 5.97
N ALA A 137 -4.47 -3.44 4.74
CA ALA A 137 -3.27 -3.78 3.97
C ALA A 137 -1.97 -3.45 4.71
N ALA A 138 -1.94 -2.32 5.41
CA ALA A 138 -0.79 -1.97 6.24
C ALA A 138 -0.59 -2.98 7.37
N ALA A 139 -1.67 -3.36 8.08
CA ALA A 139 -1.61 -4.35 9.15
C ALA A 139 -1.15 -5.74 8.63
N PHE A 140 -1.72 -6.21 7.52
CA PHE A 140 -1.30 -7.45 6.86
C PHE A 140 0.19 -7.43 6.48
N SER A 141 0.69 -6.31 5.94
CA SER A 141 2.11 -6.15 5.61
C SER A 141 3.01 -6.33 6.85
N GLN A 142 2.58 -5.83 8.01
CA GLN A 142 3.38 -5.90 9.25
C GLN A 142 3.50 -7.30 9.83
N ILE A 143 2.61 -8.23 9.44
CA ILE A 143 2.65 -9.63 9.85
C ILE A 143 3.12 -10.56 8.72
N GLY A 144 3.64 -10.01 7.62
CA GLY A 144 4.15 -10.79 6.48
C GLY A 144 3.07 -11.40 5.59
N GLN A 145 1.80 -11.05 5.78
CA GLN A 145 0.67 -11.49 4.95
C GLN A 145 0.55 -10.61 3.70
N HIS A 146 1.53 -10.75 2.81
CA HIS A 146 1.68 -9.82 1.69
C HIS A 146 0.62 -10.00 0.60
N ASP A 147 0.11 -11.21 0.38
CA ASP A 147 -0.94 -11.45 -0.63
C ASP A 147 -2.28 -10.81 -0.22
N GLU A 148 -2.65 -10.91 1.06
CA GLU A 148 -3.80 -10.21 1.64
C GLU A 148 -3.61 -8.69 1.59
N ALA A 149 -2.39 -8.20 1.87
CA ALA A 149 -2.06 -6.79 1.73
C ALA A 149 -2.18 -6.28 0.29
N ILE A 150 -1.77 -7.08 -0.70
CA ILE A 150 -1.92 -6.78 -2.13
C ILE A 150 -3.41 -6.67 -2.49
N ALA A 151 -4.22 -7.65 -2.11
CA ALA A 151 -5.64 -7.66 -2.40
C ALA A 151 -6.36 -6.43 -1.82
N ASP A 152 -6.10 -6.08 -0.56
CA ASP A 152 -6.68 -4.90 0.07
C ASP A 152 -6.16 -3.59 -0.55
N ALA A 153 -4.88 -3.50 -0.89
CA ALA A 153 -4.33 -2.32 -1.54
C ALA A 153 -4.88 -2.10 -2.96
N GLN A 154 -5.09 -3.19 -3.72
CA GLN A 154 -5.80 -3.16 -5.00
C GLN A 154 -7.23 -2.69 -4.79
N LYS A 155 -7.93 -3.22 -3.77
CA LYS A 155 -9.31 -2.81 -3.50
C LYS A 155 -9.42 -1.33 -3.14
N ALA A 156 -8.46 -0.80 -2.38
CA ALA A 156 -8.39 0.62 -2.07
C ALA A 156 -8.21 1.47 -3.35
N ALA A 157 -7.35 1.04 -4.28
CA ALA A 157 -7.13 1.72 -5.56
C ALA A 157 -8.32 1.61 -6.52
N GLU A 158 -9.08 0.52 -6.47
CA GLU A 158 -10.34 0.38 -7.22
C GLU A 158 -11.41 1.35 -6.73
N ILE A 159 -11.54 1.50 -5.40
CA ILE A 159 -12.53 2.39 -4.78
C ILE A 159 -12.20 3.86 -5.07
N ASP A 160 -10.93 4.25 -4.93
CA ASP A 160 -10.46 5.59 -5.26
C ASP A 160 -9.13 5.51 -6.02
N PRO A 161 -9.16 5.61 -7.36
CA PRO A 161 -7.97 5.60 -8.20
C PRO A 161 -7.00 6.76 -7.94
N ASN A 162 -7.41 7.83 -7.25
CA ASN A 162 -6.56 8.96 -6.87
C ASN A 162 -6.04 8.85 -5.42
N PHE A 163 -6.35 7.75 -4.72
CA PHE A 163 -5.87 7.55 -3.37
C PHE A 163 -4.43 7.04 -3.35
N GLY A 164 -3.46 7.97 -3.41
CA GLY A 164 -2.03 7.65 -3.48
C GLY A 164 -1.57 6.59 -2.47
N LYS A 165 -2.08 6.61 -1.23
CA LYS A 165 -1.73 5.61 -0.20
C LYS A 165 -2.00 4.16 -0.66
N ALA A 166 -3.02 3.91 -1.46
CA ALA A 166 -3.30 2.57 -2.00
C ALA A 166 -2.11 2.04 -2.82
N TYR A 167 -1.60 2.84 -3.76
CA TYR A 167 -0.44 2.47 -4.60
C TYR A 167 0.85 2.32 -3.79
N SER A 168 1.03 3.15 -2.75
CA SER A 168 2.16 3.00 -1.83
C SER A 168 2.12 1.67 -1.07
N ARG A 169 0.94 1.26 -0.58
CA ARG A 169 0.74 -0.05 0.06
C ARG A 169 0.92 -1.21 -0.92
N LEU A 170 0.35 -1.07 -2.12
CA LEU A 170 0.42 -2.09 -3.16
C LEU A 170 1.87 -2.34 -3.59
N GLY A 171 2.62 -1.27 -3.92
CA GLY A 171 4.01 -1.38 -4.29
C GLY A 171 4.87 -1.98 -3.18
N HIS A 172 4.61 -1.62 -1.92
CA HIS A 172 5.36 -2.16 -0.78
C HIS A 172 5.10 -3.66 -0.60
N ALA A 173 3.84 -4.09 -0.62
CA ALA A 173 3.49 -5.50 -0.46
C ALA A 173 4.02 -6.35 -1.63
N LEU A 174 3.91 -5.86 -2.88
CA LEU A 174 4.49 -6.53 -4.05
C LEU A 174 6.00 -6.65 -3.97
N PHE A 175 6.69 -5.59 -3.54
CA PHE A 175 8.14 -5.61 -3.35
C PHE A 175 8.56 -6.64 -2.29
N ALA A 176 7.86 -6.67 -1.15
CA ALA A 176 8.12 -7.63 -0.08
C ALA A 176 7.84 -9.08 -0.51
N SER A 177 6.84 -9.31 -1.36
CA SER A 177 6.59 -10.62 -2.01
C SER A 177 7.57 -10.97 -3.13
N GLY A 178 8.56 -10.13 -3.44
CA GLY A 178 9.52 -10.35 -4.53
C GLY A 178 8.94 -10.13 -5.94
N ARG A 179 7.72 -9.59 -6.06
CA ARG A 179 7.02 -9.30 -7.32
C ARG A 179 7.45 -7.92 -7.85
N PHE A 180 8.75 -7.78 -8.15
CA PHE A 180 9.37 -6.48 -8.41
C PHE A 180 8.82 -5.76 -9.65
N GLU A 181 8.49 -6.48 -10.72
CA GLU A 181 7.90 -5.87 -11.93
C GLU A 181 6.54 -5.23 -11.65
N GLU A 182 5.67 -5.92 -10.91
CA GLU A 182 4.37 -5.39 -10.50
C GLU A 182 4.52 -4.25 -9.48
N ALA A 183 5.51 -4.34 -8.58
CA ALA A 183 5.83 -3.26 -7.65
C ALA A 183 6.23 -1.96 -8.39
N VAL A 184 7.03 -2.07 -9.45
CA VAL A 184 7.37 -0.93 -10.33
C VAL A 184 6.10 -0.29 -10.89
N GLN A 185 5.20 -1.09 -11.47
CA GLN A 185 3.95 -0.57 -12.05
C GLN A 185 3.07 0.13 -11.00
N ALA A 186 2.96 -0.46 -9.80
CA ALA A 186 2.20 0.13 -8.70
C ALA A 186 2.81 1.46 -8.24
N TYR A 187 4.13 1.53 -8.07
CA TYR A 187 4.80 2.76 -7.66
C TYR A 187 4.78 3.84 -8.76
N GLU A 188 4.87 3.48 -10.04
CA GLU A 188 4.74 4.45 -11.15
C GLU A 188 3.37 5.12 -11.13
N LYS A 189 2.29 4.34 -11.05
CA LYS A 189 0.93 4.90 -10.85
C LYS A 189 0.83 5.74 -9.59
N GLY A 190 1.44 5.30 -8.50
CA GLY A 190 1.48 6.07 -7.25
C GLY A 190 2.15 7.44 -7.42
N VAL A 191 3.29 7.50 -8.13
CA VAL A 191 4.01 8.74 -8.43
C VAL A 191 3.24 9.63 -9.39
N GLU A 192 2.47 9.08 -10.33
CA GLU A 192 1.56 9.87 -11.17
C GLU A 192 0.47 10.55 -10.33
N VAL A 193 -0.09 9.83 -9.36
CA VAL A 193 -1.17 10.32 -8.47
C VAL A 193 -0.65 11.30 -7.42
N ASP A 194 0.51 11.03 -6.81
CA ASP A 194 1.18 11.91 -5.85
C ASP A 194 2.67 12.07 -6.21
N PRO A 195 2.99 13.00 -7.13
CA PRO A 195 4.36 13.23 -7.59
C PRO A 195 5.31 13.74 -6.49
N SER A 196 4.77 14.22 -5.38
CA SER A 196 5.55 14.75 -4.26
C SER A 196 6.00 13.64 -3.29
N ASN A 197 5.44 12.44 -3.43
CA ASN A 197 5.66 11.33 -2.53
C ASN A 197 7.08 10.73 -2.68
N LYS A 198 7.98 11.14 -1.78
CA LYS A 198 9.36 10.62 -1.77
C LYS A 198 9.41 9.12 -1.55
N LEU A 199 8.50 8.57 -0.73
CA LEU A 199 8.50 7.14 -0.42
C LEU A 199 8.21 6.29 -1.66
N MET A 200 7.24 6.71 -2.47
CA MET A 200 6.93 6.00 -3.71
C MET A 200 8.06 6.08 -4.72
N LYS A 201 8.74 7.23 -4.83
CA LYS A 201 9.92 7.38 -5.69
C LYS A 201 11.05 6.45 -5.24
N SER A 202 11.36 6.43 -3.95
CA SER A 202 12.35 5.51 -3.39
C SER A 202 11.96 4.04 -3.57
N GLY A 203 10.68 3.70 -3.41
CA GLY A 203 10.17 2.35 -3.66
C GLY A 203 10.24 1.94 -5.13
N LEU A 204 9.97 2.87 -6.06
CA LEU A 204 10.15 2.68 -7.48
C LEU A 204 11.61 2.38 -7.82
N ASP A 205 12.53 3.20 -7.33
CA ASP A 205 13.97 3.04 -7.56
C ASP A 205 14.48 1.69 -7.00
N ALA A 206 14.07 1.34 -5.78
CA ALA A 206 14.41 0.06 -5.16
C ALA A 206 13.86 -1.13 -5.96
N SER A 207 12.62 -1.04 -6.44
CA SER A 207 11.99 -2.09 -7.26
C SER A 207 12.70 -2.27 -8.60
N LYS A 208 13.08 -1.17 -9.27
CA LYS A 208 13.86 -1.20 -10.52
C LYS A 208 15.25 -1.79 -10.31
N ALA A 209 15.93 -1.43 -9.23
CA ALA A 209 17.23 -2.00 -8.89
C ALA A 209 17.16 -3.51 -8.70
N LYS A 210 16.16 -4.00 -7.95
CA LYS A 210 15.95 -5.44 -7.75
C LYS A 210 15.65 -6.19 -9.04
N LEU A 211 14.85 -5.60 -9.94
CA LEU A 211 14.55 -6.19 -11.24
C LEU A 211 15.80 -6.32 -12.14
N GLY A 212 16.71 -5.32 -12.09
CA GLY A 212 17.99 -5.37 -12.79
C GLY A 212 18.98 -6.41 -12.24
N GLU A 213 18.97 -6.62 -10.92
CA GLU A 213 19.74 -7.69 -10.26
C GLU A 213 19.24 -9.08 -10.64
N THR A 214 17.92 -9.27 -10.80
CA THR A 214 17.35 -10.57 -11.20
C THR A 214 17.61 -10.88 -12.67
N GLY A 215 17.52 -9.90 -13.57
CA GLY A 215 17.77 -10.10 -15.01
C GLY A 215 19.24 -10.35 -15.37
N SER A 216 20.19 -9.91 -14.54
CA SER A 216 21.62 -10.11 -14.79
C SER A 216 22.11 -11.51 -14.40
N LYS A 217 21.33 -12.28 -13.63
CA LYS A 217 21.72 -13.64 -13.19
C LYS A 217 21.45 -14.73 -14.23
N ASP A 218 20.60 -14.47 -15.23
CA ASP A 218 20.29 -15.44 -16.28
C ASP A 218 21.30 -15.44 -17.45
N HIS A 219 22.28 -14.53 -17.44
CA HIS A 219 23.30 -14.41 -18.49
C HIS A 219 24.76 -14.59 -18.05
N ALA A 220 25.01 -14.95 -16.78
CA ALA A 220 26.37 -15.08 -16.24
C ALA A 220 26.70 -16.52 -15.78
N LEU A 221 26.78 -17.45 -16.73
CA LEU A 221 27.64 -18.63 -16.58
C LEU A 221 29.00 -18.32 -17.23
N SER A 222 29.80 -17.45 -16.60
CA SER A 222 31.25 -17.45 -16.76
C SER A 222 31.94 -16.65 -15.66
N THR A 223 32.76 -17.37 -14.88
CA THR A 223 33.97 -16.95 -14.15
C THR A 223 33.85 -15.96 -12.99
N THR A 224 33.98 -16.53 -11.77
CA THR A 224 34.87 -16.12 -10.65
C THR A 224 34.87 -14.63 -10.28
N GLU A 225 34.44 -14.20 -9.10
CA GLU A 225 35.00 -14.53 -7.78
C GLU A 225 33.96 -14.18 -6.70
N THR A 226 33.92 -14.98 -5.64
CA THR A 226 33.35 -14.60 -4.34
C THR A 226 34.44 -13.93 -3.49
N PRO A 227 34.06 -13.10 -2.50
CA PRO A 227 34.03 -13.67 -1.17
C PRO A 227 32.70 -13.41 -0.46
N SER A 228 32.23 -14.50 0.15
CA SER A 228 31.13 -14.59 1.08
C SER A 228 31.40 -13.86 2.40
N ASN A 229 30.35 -13.26 2.96
CA ASN A 229 29.76 -13.60 4.27
C ASN A 229 29.54 -12.38 5.18
N THR A 230 28.32 -11.86 5.19
CA THR A 230 27.68 -11.36 6.42
C THR A 230 26.17 -11.59 6.34
N SER A 231 25.74 -12.61 7.09
CA SER A 231 24.51 -12.70 7.89
C SER A 231 23.19 -12.22 7.27
N SER A 232 22.32 -13.19 7.03
CA SER A 232 20.87 -13.07 7.00
C SER A 232 20.32 -12.19 8.12
N ASN A 233 20.08 -10.93 7.78
CA ASN A 233 18.98 -10.11 8.26
C ASN A 233 18.78 -9.09 7.14
N ALA A 234 17.93 -9.44 6.17
CA ALA A 234 17.41 -8.47 5.23
C ALA A 234 16.62 -7.46 6.07
N ALA A 235 17.29 -6.38 6.48
CA ALA A 235 16.64 -5.23 7.05
C ALA A 235 15.74 -4.70 5.93
N ASP A 236 14.44 -4.95 6.06
CA ASP A 236 13.42 -4.33 5.23
C ASP A 236 13.72 -2.83 5.18
N PRO A 237 14.06 -2.26 4.01
CA PRO A 237 14.31 -0.81 3.89
C PRO A 237 13.06 0.01 4.20
N PHE A 238 11.92 -0.66 4.41
CA PHE A 238 10.62 -0.11 4.78
C PHE A 238 10.15 -0.49 6.20
N ALA A 239 10.96 -1.18 7.01
CA ALA A 239 10.61 -1.64 8.38
C ALA A 239 10.20 -0.52 9.35
N GLY A 240 10.44 0.75 9.00
CA GLY A 240 10.03 1.92 9.77
C GLY A 240 8.82 2.69 9.22
N LEU A 241 8.20 2.27 8.11
CA LEU A 241 7.26 3.10 7.34
C LEU A 241 5.82 2.56 7.28
N GLY A 242 5.47 1.75 8.28
CA GLY A 242 4.12 1.30 8.57
C GLY A 242 3.47 2.00 9.78
N SER A 243 3.79 3.26 10.09
CA SER A 243 3.04 4.04 11.08
C SER A 243 3.06 5.53 10.77
N GLY A 244 1.89 6.11 10.50
CA GLY A 244 1.73 7.55 10.67
C GLY A 244 1.84 7.87 12.17
N GLY A 245 2.92 8.54 12.56
CA GLY A 245 3.11 9.06 13.92
C GLY A 245 4.55 8.95 14.40
N ALA A 246 5.03 10.02 15.05
CA ALA A 246 6.35 10.24 15.64
C ALA A 246 7.49 10.60 14.67
N GLY A 247 7.97 11.84 14.79
CA GLY A 247 9.17 12.32 14.12
C GLY A 247 10.38 11.49 14.53
N GLY A 248 10.86 10.66 13.60
CA GLY A 248 12.21 10.11 13.62
C GLY A 248 13.18 11.16 13.09
N MET A 249 14.20 11.50 13.88
CA MET A 249 15.31 12.33 13.43
C MET A 249 15.85 11.82 12.09
N PRO A 250 16.24 12.72 11.16
CA PRO A 250 16.99 12.32 9.98
C PRO A 250 18.27 11.63 10.42
N ASP A 251 18.58 10.51 9.76
CA ASP A 251 19.78 9.70 9.99
C ASP A 251 21.03 10.59 9.99
N ILE A 252 21.70 10.69 11.14
CA ILE A 252 22.93 11.48 11.36
C ILE A 252 24.05 11.04 10.40
N SER A 253 24.02 9.79 9.92
CA SER A 253 24.95 9.27 8.92
C SER A 253 24.79 9.97 7.56
N SER A 254 23.57 10.39 7.22
CA SER A 254 23.29 11.15 5.98
C SER A 254 23.65 12.64 6.10
N LEU A 255 23.65 13.17 7.33
CA LEU A 255 24.07 14.55 7.64
C LEU A 255 25.59 14.72 7.62
N MET A 256 26.33 13.69 8.05
CA MET A 256 27.80 13.69 8.07
C MET A 256 28.42 13.60 6.67
N ASN A 257 27.72 12.99 5.71
CA ASN A 257 28.15 12.93 4.31
C ASN A 257 27.72 14.17 3.48
N ASN A 258 27.15 15.20 4.12
CA ASN A 258 26.80 16.44 3.44
C ASN A 258 28.03 17.36 3.35
N PRO A 259 28.48 17.75 2.14
CA PRO A 259 29.67 18.58 1.95
C PRO A 259 29.61 19.94 2.66
N MET A 260 28.39 20.46 2.90
CA MET A 260 28.19 21.70 3.66
C MET A 260 28.50 21.54 5.17
N VAL A 261 28.23 20.35 5.73
CA VAL A 261 28.51 20.02 7.13
C VAL A 261 30.02 19.78 7.33
N SER A 262 30.67 19.14 6.35
CA SER A 262 32.14 19.01 6.35
C SER A 262 32.82 20.37 6.34
N GLN A 263 32.37 21.31 5.49
CA GLN A 263 32.90 22.67 5.46
C GLN A 263 32.65 23.42 6.78
N MET A 264 31.46 23.28 7.37
CA MET A 264 31.14 23.90 8.65
C MET A 264 32.01 23.35 9.78
N ALA A 265 32.22 22.03 9.84
CA ALA A 265 33.09 21.38 10.81
C ALA A 265 34.56 21.81 10.64
N GLN A 266 35.03 21.96 9.39
CA GLN A 266 36.37 22.44 9.09
C GLN A 266 36.57 23.90 9.48
N GLN A 267 35.53 24.72 9.33
CA GLN A 267 35.54 26.13 9.76
C GLN A 267 35.46 26.25 11.28
N MET A 268 34.77 25.32 11.96
CA MET A 268 34.71 25.25 13.41
C MET A 268 36.04 24.81 14.04
N MET A 269 36.75 23.87 13.39
CA MET A 269 38.12 23.50 13.77
C MET A 269 39.11 24.64 13.53
N GLN A 270 38.97 25.40 12.45
CA GLN A 270 39.85 26.53 12.16
C GLN A 270 39.65 27.72 13.12
N ASN A 271 38.43 27.93 13.63
CA ASN A 271 38.11 29.02 14.54
C ASN A 271 38.27 28.66 16.03
N GLY A 272 38.82 27.48 16.37
CA GLY A 272 39.00 27.04 17.76
C GLY A 272 37.68 26.83 18.53
N GLY A 273 36.54 26.76 17.83
CA GLY A 273 35.21 26.69 18.45
C GLY A 273 34.98 25.40 19.23
N LEU A 274 35.68 24.32 18.86
CA LEU A 274 35.65 23.06 19.59
C LEU A 274 36.34 23.18 20.97
N GLU A 275 37.39 23.99 21.06
CA GLU A 275 38.15 24.21 22.29
C GLU A 275 37.40 25.12 23.27
N GLN A 276 36.62 26.08 22.77
CA GLN A 276 35.67 26.86 23.56
C GLN A 276 34.46 26.05 24.05
N LEU A 277 34.04 25.05 23.29
CA LEU A 277 33.02 24.08 23.73
C LEU A 277 33.57 23.17 24.83
N MET A 278 34.79 22.63 24.70
CA MET A 278 35.41 21.77 25.72
C MET A 278 35.82 22.52 27.00
N ASN A 279 36.15 23.80 26.90
CA ASN A 279 36.44 24.64 28.06
C ASN A 279 35.17 25.26 28.69
N ASN A 280 33.99 24.95 28.17
CA ASN A 280 32.74 25.43 28.76
C ASN A 280 32.39 24.61 30.02
N PRO A 281 32.40 25.22 31.22
CA PRO A 281 32.24 24.50 32.48
C PRO A 281 30.87 23.82 32.61
N MET A 282 29.83 24.35 31.96
CA MET A 282 28.49 23.74 31.94
C MET A 282 28.49 22.46 31.09
N LEU A 283 29.23 22.44 29.98
CA LEU A 283 29.34 21.26 29.11
C LEU A 283 30.12 20.14 29.80
N ARG A 284 31.13 20.50 30.60
CA ARG A 284 31.91 19.57 31.40
C ARG A 284 31.07 18.92 32.50
N GLN A 285 30.23 19.71 33.18
CA GLN A 285 29.29 19.22 34.18
C GLN A 285 28.18 18.34 33.57
N MET A 286 27.74 18.67 32.35
CA MET A 286 26.78 17.85 31.60
C MET A 286 27.40 16.52 31.12
N ALA A 287 28.66 16.54 30.70
CA ALA A 287 29.42 15.35 30.32
C ALA A 287 29.72 14.43 31.52
N GLU A 288 30.01 15.00 32.70
CA GLU A 288 30.18 14.24 33.94
C GLU A 288 28.87 13.58 34.40
N ASN A 289 27.75 14.29 34.35
CA ASN A 289 26.43 13.72 34.66
C ASN A 289 26.00 12.65 33.64
N PHE A 290 26.36 12.84 32.36
CA PHE A 290 26.08 11.87 31.30
C PHE A 290 26.96 10.62 31.42
N GLY A 291 28.25 10.79 31.74
CA GLY A 291 29.20 9.70 31.92
C GLY A 291 28.93 8.84 33.15
N SER A 292 28.33 9.41 34.21
CA SER A 292 28.01 8.66 35.43
C SER A 292 26.64 7.97 35.40
N ASN A 293 25.64 8.48 34.67
CA ASN A 293 24.25 7.99 34.78
C ASN A 293 23.49 7.84 33.45
N GLY A 294 24.10 8.16 32.30
CA GLY A 294 23.53 7.93 30.97
C GLY A 294 22.20 8.63 30.66
N GLN A 295 21.74 9.56 31.51
CA GLN A 295 20.46 10.27 31.36
C GLN A 295 20.73 11.75 31.07
N MET A 296 20.14 12.24 29.97
CA MET A 296 20.21 13.63 29.58
C MET A 296 19.29 14.48 30.50
N PRO A 297 19.70 15.67 30.96
CA PRO A 297 18.86 16.51 31.81
C PRO A 297 17.56 16.92 31.10
N ASP A 298 16.46 16.94 31.83
CA ASP A 298 15.14 17.30 31.30
C ASP A 298 15.13 18.73 30.73
N ILE A 299 14.74 18.87 29.46
CA ILE A 299 14.70 20.12 28.70
C ILE A 299 13.78 21.16 29.37
N SER A 300 12.73 20.70 30.09
CA SER A 300 11.84 21.59 30.84
C SER A 300 12.54 22.27 32.03
N SER A 301 13.55 21.64 32.63
CA SER A 301 14.36 22.24 33.70
C SER A 301 15.44 23.19 33.17
N LEU A 302 15.97 22.91 31.97
CA LEU A 302 16.95 23.76 31.30
C LEU A 302 16.34 25.08 30.84
N MET A 303 15.12 25.07 30.28
CA MET A 303 14.46 26.27 29.75
C MET A 303 13.99 27.24 30.85
N ASN A 304 13.79 26.74 32.07
CA ASN A 304 13.48 27.56 33.24
C ASN A 304 14.71 28.11 33.96
N ASN A 305 15.93 27.78 33.50
CA ASN A 305 17.16 28.27 34.11
C ASN A 305 17.43 29.74 33.70
N PRO A 306 17.46 30.70 34.65
CA PRO A 306 17.62 32.12 34.36
C PRO A 306 18.92 32.48 33.64
N GLN A 307 19.98 31.69 33.84
CA GLN A 307 21.28 31.90 33.17
C GLN A 307 21.24 31.50 31.68
N LEU A 308 20.44 30.49 31.32
CA LEU A 308 20.26 30.08 29.93
C LEU A 308 19.45 31.10 29.13
N ARG A 309 18.48 31.77 29.77
CA ARG A 309 17.74 32.89 29.18
C ARG A 309 18.63 34.09 28.87
N GLN A 310 19.57 34.42 29.76
CA GLN A 310 20.53 35.50 29.52
C GLN A 310 21.48 35.17 28.36
N MET A 311 21.97 33.93 28.30
CA MET A 311 22.82 33.46 27.19
C MET A 311 22.05 33.47 25.85
N ALA A 312 20.79 33.03 25.84
CA ALA A 312 19.95 33.06 24.64
C ALA A 312 19.64 34.49 24.18
N GLN A 313 19.43 35.44 25.10
CA GLN A 313 19.26 36.87 24.75
C GLN A 313 20.54 37.47 24.16
N GLN A 314 21.70 37.07 24.67
CA GLN A 314 22.99 37.56 24.19
C GLN A 314 23.34 37.00 22.79
N PHE A 315 22.91 35.78 22.49
CA PHE A 315 23.09 35.16 21.17
C PHE A 315 22.05 35.62 20.15
N MET A 316 20.80 35.88 20.56
CA MET A 316 19.71 36.27 19.66
C MET A 316 19.63 37.80 19.43
N GLY A 317 20.26 38.61 20.29
CA GLY A 317 20.34 40.07 20.14
C GLY A 317 21.30 40.57 19.04
N GLY A 318 22.01 39.67 18.35
CA GLY A 318 23.02 40.01 17.32
C GLY A 318 22.53 40.12 15.87
N MET A 319 21.25 39.83 15.57
CA MET A 319 20.73 39.78 14.18
C MET A 319 19.59 40.77 13.88
N GLY A 320 19.48 41.87 14.64
CA GLY A 320 18.37 42.82 14.51
C GLY A 320 18.76 44.30 14.62
N GLY A 321 19.82 44.74 13.93
CA GLY A 321 20.20 46.15 13.86
C GLY A 321 19.76 46.79 12.53
N ALA A 322 18.60 47.47 12.53
CA ALA A 322 18.24 48.41 11.46
C ALA A 322 19.07 49.71 11.59
N PRO A 323 19.65 50.27 10.51
CA PRO A 323 20.31 51.56 10.59
C PRO A 323 19.26 52.68 10.62
N ARG A 324 19.28 53.49 11.69
CA ARG A 324 18.60 54.78 11.74
C ARG A 324 19.52 55.88 11.21
N ARG A 325 18.97 56.62 10.25
CA ARG A 325 19.35 57.92 9.68
C ARG A 325 20.61 57.98 8.83
#